data_AF-A0A9X0A3R6-F1
#
_entry.id   AF-A0A9X0A3R6-F1
#
_cell.length_a   1.000
_cell.length_b   1.000
_cell.length_c   1.000
_cell.angle_alpha   90.00
_cell.angle_beta   90.00
_cell.angle_gamma   90.00
#
_symmetry.space_group_name_H-M   'P 1'
#
loop_
_entity.id
_entity.type
_entity.pdbx_description
1 polymer ?
#
loop_
_entity_poly.entity_id
_entity_poly.type
_entity_poly.pdbx_seq_one_letter_code
_entity_poly.pdbx_strand_id
1 'polypeptide(L)'
;MAAGKLNFMLSFLLLFCLLGLTNTAPTSNSTSDSVDKKKVFITGDRIEIIISSNERTNVPLKGILQKLESVTAENKKLVKSIQTLEGRILTLENKVGNAFMFPRKGITDYVIISGSMPSLSALTACFWMKATGTDGNSGTPLSYAVSSQDNEFIIYDYNSFKLFVGGEYRSVKTKLL
;
A
#
# COMPACT_ATOMS: atom_id res chain seq x y z
N MET A 1 16.23 -31.67 8.50
CA MET A 1 15.26 -31.45 7.40
C MET A 1 14.32 -30.34 7.88
N ALA A 2 14.21 -29.15 7.30
CA ALA A 2 14.35 -28.75 5.91
C ALA A 2 15.10 -27.40 5.79
N ALA A 3 16.19 -27.42 5.04
CA ALA A 3 16.74 -26.24 4.37
C ALA A 3 15.97 -26.11 3.04
N GLY A 4 15.21 -25.05 2.85
CA GLY A 4 14.38 -24.96 1.64
C GLY A 4 13.74 -23.61 1.32
N LYS A 5 14.02 -22.54 2.07
CA LYS A 5 13.34 -21.25 1.87
C LYS A 5 14.24 -20.07 1.50
N LEU A 6 15.55 -20.27 1.36
CA LEU A 6 16.49 -19.21 0.98
C LEU A 6 16.80 -19.15 -0.53
N ASN A 7 16.53 -20.24 -1.29
CA ASN A 7 16.86 -20.31 -2.72
C ASN A 7 15.82 -19.66 -3.64
N PHE A 8 14.59 -19.42 -3.16
CA PHE A 8 13.53 -18.85 -4.00
C PHE A 8 13.67 -17.33 -4.19
N MET A 9 14.25 -16.62 -3.22
CA MET A 9 14.44 -15.15 -3.27
C MET A 9 15.69 -14.74 -4.05
N LEU A 10 16.72 -15.59 -4.13
CA LEU A 10 17.92 -15.30 -4.93
C LEU A 10 17.68 -15.40 -6.44
N SER A 11 16.72 -16.24 -6.87
CA SER A 11 16.42 -16.44 -8.29
C SER A 11 15.73 -15.24 -8.95
N PHE A 12 15.02 -14.40 -8.18
CA PHE A 12 14.29 -13.25 -8.71
C PHE A 12 15.17 -11.99 -8.82
N LEU A 13 16.22 -11.90 -7.99
CA LEU A 13 17.16 -10.78 -8.02
C LEU A 13 18.15 -10.85 -9.19
N LEU A 14 18.48 -12.06 -9.67
CA LEU A 14 19.37 -12.26 -10.82
C LEU A 14 18.71 -12.00 -12.18
N LEU A 15 17.38 -12.01 -12.26
CA LEU A 15 16.66 -11.84 -13.53
C LEU A 15 16.50 -10.36 -13.95
N PHE A 16 16.71 -9.41 -13.03
CA PHE A 16 16.63 -7.98 -13.33
C PHE A 16 17.97 -7.35 -13.79
N CYS A 17 19.09 -8.07 -13.70
CA CYS A 17 20.41 -7.54 -14.08
C CYS A 17 20.82 -7.76 -15.55
N LEU A 18 19.98 -8.39 -16.40
CA LEU A 18 20.36 -8.75 -17.78
C LEU A 18 19.71 -7.90 -18.88
N LEU A 19 19.03 -6.79 -18.55
CA LEU A 19 18.54 -5.82 -19.54
C LEU A 19 19.18 -4.45 -19.33
N GLY A 20 20.51 -4.41 -19.34
CA GLY A 20 21.32 -3.20 -19.40
C GLY A 20 22.25 -3.24 -20.60
N LEU A 21 21.71 -3.10 -21.81
CA LEU A 21 22.52 -2.92 -23.02
C LEU A 21 22.79 -1.43 -23.25
N THR A 22 24.07 -1.13 -23.13
CA THR A 22 24.77 0.11 -23.42
C THR A 22 24.63 0.50 -24.89
N ASN A 23 24.22 1.74 -25.18
CA ASN A 23 24.50 2.39 -26.47
C ASN A 23 25.61 3.42 -26.28
N THR A 24 26.84 3.00 -26.56
CA THR A 24 27.98 3.88 -26.81
C THR A 24 28.04 4.17 -28.31
N ALA A 25 27.90 5.44 -28.69
CA ALA A 25 28.12 5.89 -30.06
C ALA A 25 29.62 5.84 -30.42
N PRO A 26 30.00 5.35 -31.61
CA PRO A 26 31.27 5.70 -32.24
C PRO A 26 31.06 6.87 -33.21
N THR A 27 31.87 7.91 -33.01
CA THR A 27 32.07 9.04 -33.93
C THR A 27 33.27 8.78 -34.85
N SER A 28 33.19 9.36 -36.06
CA SER A 28 34.25 9.59 -37.08
C SER A 28 34.67 8.38 -37.92
N ASN A 29 34.97 8.47 -39.22
CA ASN A 29 34.93 9.52 -40.23
C ASN A 29 35.00 8.83 -41.60
N SER A 30 34.27 9.34 -42.61
CA SER A 30 34.73 9.25 -44.00
C SER A 30 34.29 10.48 -44.78
N THR A 31 35.29 11.29 -45.12
CA THR A 31 35.22 12.36 -46.11
C THR A 31 35.17 11.72 -47.50
N SER A 32 34.20 12.12 -48.33
CA SER A 32 34.31 12.02 -49.79
C SER A 32 33.25 12.94 -50.40
N ASP A 33 33.70 14.12 -50.83
CA ASP A 33 33.02 14.97 -51.80
C ASP A 33 32.51 14.17 -53.01
N SER A 34 31.34 14.53 -53.53
CA SER A 34 31.18 14.96 -54.93
C SER A 34 29.70 15.21 -55.24
N VAL A 35 29.43 16.45 -55.62
CA VAL A 35 28.20 16.98 -56.21
C VAL A 35 27.77 16.13 -57.41
N ASP A 36 26.51 15.70 -57.45
CA ASP A 36 25.81 15.54 -58.73
C ASP A 36 24.35 15.98 -58.62
N LYS A 37 24.11 17.15 -59.22
CA LYS A 37 22.82 17.83 -59.35
C LYS A 37 21.91 16.98 -60.24
N LYS A 38 20.87 16.36 -59.69
CA LYS A 38 19.77 15.83 -60.52
C LYS A 38 18.93 17.00 -61.04
N LYS A 39 19.31 17.54 -62.20
CA LYS A 39 18.46 18.42 -63.00
C LYS A 39 17.28 17.62 -63.54
N VAL A 40 16.07 18.01 -63.19
CA VAL A 40 14.85 17.52 -63.84
C VAL A 40 14.58 18.43 -65.03
N PHE A 41 14.65 17.88 -66.24
CA PHE A 41 14.26 18.59 -67.46
C PHE A 41 12.82 18.22 -67.79
N ILE A 42 11.98 19.22 -67.92
CA ILE A 42 10.59 19.03 -68.30
C ILE A 42 10.35 19.79 -69.61
N THR A 43 9.93 19.06 -70.63
CA THR A 43 9.62 19.55 -71.98
C THR A 43 8.19 19.15 -72.32
N GLY A 44 7.40 20.12 -72.79
CA GLY A 44 5.99 19.95 -73.13
C GLY A 44 5.18 21.18 -72.72
N ASP A 45 4.51 21.79 -73.69
CA ASP A 45 3.69 22.98 -73.48
C ASP A 45 2.48 22.65 -72.58
N ARG A 46 2.50 23.29 -71.41
CA ARG A 46 1.52 23.27 -70.30
C ARG A 46 1.59 22.06 -69.37
N ILE A 47 2.22 22.30 -68.22
CA ILE A 47 2.16 21.43 -67.04
C ILE A 47 1.47 22.21 -65.94
N GLU A 48 0.21 21.88 -65.70
CA GLU A 48 -0.50 22.35 -64.52
C GLU A 48 -0.07 21.49 -63.33
N ILE A 49 0.72 22.09 -62.44
CA ILE A 49 0.98 21.51 -61.12
C ILE A 49 -0.24 21.84 -60.27
N ILE A 50 -1.20 20.92 -60.19
CA ILE A 50 -2.33 21.02 -59.27
C ILE A 50 -1.82 20.68 -57.87
N ILE A 51 -1.35 21.69 -57.13
CA ILE A 51 -1.12 21.56 -55.70
C ILE A 51 -2.50 21.59 -55.04
N SER A 52 -3.05 20.42 -54.74
CA SER A 52 -4.27 20.31 -53.93
C SER A 52 -3.96 20.75 -52.50
N SER A 53 -4.07 22.06 -52.25
CA SER A 53 -4.12 22.61 -50.90
C SER A 53 -5.49 22.28 -50.32
N ASN A 54 -5.60 21.17 -49.60
CA ASN A 54 -6.84 20.81 -48.93
C ASN A 54 -7.01 21.66 -47.65
N GLU A 55 -7.40 22.92 -47.82
CA GLU A 55 -7.79 23.80 -46.71
C GLU A 55 -9.05 23.27 -45.97
N ARG A 56 -9.89 22.47 -46.64
CA ARG A 56 -11.14 21.95 -46.07
C ARG A 56 -10.93 20.94 -44.95
N THR A 57 -9.79 20.24 -44.91
CA THR A 57 -9.49 19.26 -43.84
C THR A 57 -8.90 19.88 -42.57
N ASN A 58 -8.54 21.17 -42.58
CA ASN A 58 -7.91 21.82 -41.42
C ASN A 58 -8.89 22.12 -40.28
N VAL A 59 -10.16 22.42 -40.59
CA VAL A 59 -11.20 22.71 -39.57
C VAL A 59 -11.62 21.42 -38.82
N PRO A 60 -11.91 20.28 -39.49
CA PRO A 60 -12.19 19.02 -38.82
C PRO A 60 -11.02 18.51 -37.96
N LEU A 61 -9.79 18.63 -38.47
CA LEU A 61 -8.60 18.15 -37.77
C LEU A 61 -8.30 18.99 -36.51
N LYS A 62 -8.46 20.32 -36.57
CA LYS A 62 -8.31 21.21 -35.40
C LYS A 62 -9.33 20.88 -34.30
N GLY A 63 -10.57 20.57 -34.67
CA GLY A 63 -11.60 20.15 -33.71
C GLY A 63 -11.27 18.81 -33.04
N ILE A 64 -10.67 17.87 -33.78
CA ILE A 64 -10.21 16.59 -33.23
C ILE A 64 -9.02 16.79 -32.28
N LEU A 65 -8.05 17.62 -32.67
CA LEU A 65 -6.90 17.96 -31.82
C LEU A 65 -7.34 18.62 -30.51
N GLN A 66 -8.26 19.57 -30.57
CA GLN A 66 -8.79 20.23 -29.38
C GLN A 66 -9.51 19.25 -28.45
N LYS A 67 -10.30 18.32 -29.00
CA LYS A 67 -10.94 17.26 -28.20
C LYS A 67 -9.92 16.32 -27.57
N LEU A 68 -8.86 15.96 -28.30
CA LEU A 68 -7.79 15.10 -27.79
C LEU A 68 -7.03 15.76 -26.62
N GLU A 69 -6.74 17.05 -26.74
CA GLU A 69 -6.12 17.83 -25.67
C GLU A 69 -7.02 17.88 -24.42
N SER A 70 -8.33 18.13 -24.61
CA SER A 70 -9.31 18.12 -23.53
C SER A 70 -9.36 16.77 -22.81
N VAL A 71 -9.47 15.67 -23.55
CA VAL A 71 -9.49 14.31 -22.99
C VAL A 71 -8.19 14.00 -22.26
N THR A 72 -7.05 14.47 -22.79
CA THR A 72 -5.74 14.30 -22.15
C THR A 72 -5.67 15.03 -20.80
N ALA A 73 -6.23 16.24 -20.73
CA ALA A 73 -6.29 17.03 -19.48
C ALA A 73 -7.19 16.37 -18.42
N GLU A 74 -8.35 15.82 -18.82
CA GLU A 74 -9.24 15.08 -17.93
C GLU A 74 -8.58 13.81 -17.40
N ASN A 75 -7.91 13.04 -18.26
CA ASN A 75 -7.17 11.85 -17.85
C ASN A 75 -6.04 12.19 -16.86
N LYS A 76 -5.33 13.30 -17.07
CA LYS A 76 -4.31 13.77 -16.12
C LYS A 76 -4.93 14.09 -14.75
N LYS A 77 -6.13 14.67 -14.72
CA LYS A 77 -6.86 14.95 -13.48
C LYS A 77 -7.28 13.65 -12.79
N LEU A 78 -7.78 12.67 -13.54
CA LEU A 78 -8.16 11.35 -13.03
C LEU A 78 -6.97 10.64 -12.38
N VAL A 79 -5.81 10.62 -13.05
CA VAL A 79 -4.59 10.03 -12.50
C VAL A 79 -4.20 10.69 -11.17
N LYS A 80 -4.27 12.02 -11.08
CA LYS A 80 -3.99 12.74 -9.83
C LYS A 80 -4.97 12.36 -8.71
N SER A 81 -6.25 12.20 -9.05
CA SER A 81 -7.28 11.76 -8.09
C SER A 81 -7.01 10.34 -7.60
N ILE A 82 -6.59 9.41 -8.48
CA ILE A 82 -6.23 8.04 -8.10
C ILE A 82 -5.06 8.03 -7.13
N GLN A 83 -3.97 8.74 -7.43
CA GLN A 83 -2.81 8.86 -6.53
C GLN A 83 -3.20 9.43 -5.15
N THR A 84 -4.12 10.41 -5.14
CA THR A 84 -4.63 10.97 -3.88
C THR A 84 -5.45 9.95 -3.10
N LEU A 85 -6.26 9.13 -3.78
CA LEU A 85 -7.04 8.07 -3.16
C LEU A 85 -6.14 6.96 -2.59
N GLU A 86 -5.10 6.55 -3.31
CA GLU A 86 -4.11 5.58 -2.83
C GLU A 86 -3.45 6.06 -1.52
N GLY A 87 -3.01 7.33 -1.46
CA GLY A 87 -2.45 7.90 -0.23
C GLY A 87 -3.44 7.92 0.94
N ARG A 88 -4.73 8.16 0.65
CA ARG A 88 -5.79 8.12 1.67
C ARG A 88 -6.07 6.69 2.13
N ILE A 89 -6.04 5.70 1.24
CA ILE A 89 -6.21 4.28 1.58
C ILE A 89 -5.07 3.84 2.50
N LEU A 90 -3.81 4.13 2.16
CA LEU A 90 -2.66 3.83 3.03
C LEU A 90 -2.77 4.49 4.41
N THR A 91 -3.27 5.72 4.46
CA THR A 91 -3.52 6.42 5.73
C THR A 91 -4.65 5.77 6.53
N LEU A 92 -5.66 5.23 5.87
CA LEU A 92 -6.78 4.53 6.51
C LEU A 92 -6.38 3.13 6.97
N GLU A 93 -5.64 2.36 6.18
CA GLU A 93 -5.12 1.04 6.57
C GLU A 93 -4.29 1.12 7.85
N ASN A 94 -3.45 2.15 7.98
CA ASN A 94 -2.69 2.42 9.21
C ASN A 94 -3.56 2.90 10.40
N LYS A 95 -4.83 3.27 10.14
CA LYS A 95 -5.81 3.70 11.16
C LYS A 95 -6.84 2.63 11.48
N VAL A 96 -6.97 1.56 10.70
CA VAL A 96 -7.83 0.42 11.04
C VAL A 96 -7.13 -0.41 12.12
N GLY A 97 -7.40 -0.05 13.37
CA GLY A 97 -7.27 -0.87 14.58
C GLY A 97 -6.02 -1.76 14.67
N ASN A 98 -4.87 -1.18 15.02
CA ASN A 98 -3.75 -1.98 15.49
C ASN A 98 -4.17 -2.74 16.77
N ALA A 99 -3.99 -4.06 16.78
CA ALA A 99 -4.26 -4.91 17.92
C ALA A 99 -2.96 -5.53 18.43
N PHE A 100 -2.84 -5.71 19.75
CA PHE A 100 -1.71 -6.45 20.32
C PHE A 100 -1.87 -7.94 20.05
N MET A 101 -0.81 -8.56 19.52
CA MET A 101 -0.80 -9.98 19.19
C MET A 101 0.15 -10.73 20.12
N PHE A 102 -0.39 -11.74 20.79
CA PHE A 102 0.35 -12.63 21.70
C PHE A 102 0.34 -14.03 21.08
N PRO A 103 1.35 -14.39 20.26
CA PRO A 103 1.30 -15.60 19.43
C PRO A 103 1.51 -16.90 20.20
N ARG A 104 2.02 -16.82 21.43
CA ARG A 104 2.33 -17.98 22.27
C ARG A 104 1.84 -17.73 23.69
N LYS A 105 1.44 -18.80 24.38
CA LYS A 105 1.19 -18.74 25.82
C LYS A 105 2.51 -18.47 26.53
N GLY A 106 2.53 -17.49 27.41
CA GLY A 106 3.71 -17.10 28.18
C GLY A 106 3.35 -16.12 29.29
N ILE A 107 4.36 -15.77 30.10
CA ILE A 107 4.25 -14.79 31.20
C ILE A 107 5.14 -13.56 30.98
N THR A 108 5.93 -13.57 29.90
CA THR A 108 6.89 -12.51 29.58
C THR A 108 6.32 -11.46 28.64
N ASP A 109 5.23 -11.78 27.95
CA ASP A 109 4.66 -10.95 26.90
C ASP A 109 3.46 -10.21 27.48
N TYR A 110 3.63 -8.93 27.78
CA TYR A 110 2.56 -8.06 28.29
C TYR A 110 2.77 -6.62 27.82
N VAL A 111 1.71 -5.82 27.88
CA VAL A 111 1.74 -4.39 27.58
C VAL A 111 1.39 -3.63 28.85
N ILE A 112 2.25 -2.70 29.26
CA ILE A 112 1.95 -1.74 30.32
C ILE A 112 1.42 -0.47 29.67
N ILE A 113 0.25 -0.02 30.10
CA ILE A 113 -0.26 1.30 29.78
C ILE A 113 0.35 2.27 30.79
N SER A 114 1.37 3.01 30.36
CA SER A 114 2.07 3.98 31.19
C SER A 114 1.25 5.26 31.35
N GLY A 115 1.08 5.73 32.59
CA GLY A 115 0.38 6.96 32.93
C GLY A 115 -0.04 6.96 34.40
N SER A 116 -0.26 8.14 34.99
CA SER A 116 -0.81 8.24 36.34
C SER A 116 -2.31 7.93 36.29
N MET A 117 -2.72 6.75 36.76
CA MET A 117 -4.13 6.46 37.01
C MET A 117 -4.54 7.18 38.31
N PRO A 118 -5.59 8.01 38.32
CA PRO A 118 -6.09 8.63 39.55
C PRO A 118 -6.68 7.56 40.49
N SER A 119 -6.96 7.94 41.74
CA SER A 119 -7.77 7.08 42.61
C SER A 119 -9.17 6.92 42.01
N LEU A 120 -9.63 5.68 41.87
CA LEU A 120 -10.89 5.34 41.22
C LEU A 120 -11.90 4.82 42.25
N SER A 121 -13.11 5.37 42.23
CA SER A 121 -14.26 4.81 42.97
C SER A 121 -15.10 3.86 42.12
N ALA A 122 -14.94 3.92 40.80
CA ALA A 122 -15.59 3.07 39.82
C ALA A 122 -14.70 2.93 38.58
N LEU A 123 -14.80 1.81 37.89
CA LEU A 123 -14.05 1.53 36.67
C LEU A 123 -14.96 0.86 35.64
N THR A 124 -14.78 1.22 34.37
CA THR A 124 -15.40 0.57 33.22
C THR A 124 -14.30 0.26 32.21
N ALA A 125 -14.28 -0.98 31.70
CA ALA A 125 -13.32 -1.44 30.71
C ALA A 125 -14.06 -1.99 29.48
N CYS A 126 -13.65 -1.55 28.29
CA CYS A 126 -14.16 -2.04 27.02
C CYS A 126 -12.97 -2.44 26.14
N PHE A 127 -12.98 -3.67 25.63
CA PHE A 127 -11.94 -4.15 24.73
C PHE A 127 -12.51 -5.20 23.79
N TRP A 128 -11.82 -5.35 22.65
CA TRP A 128 -12.06 -6.44 21.71
C TRP A 128 -10.90 -7.41 21.80
N MET A 129 -11.20 -8.70 21.85
CA MET A 129 -10.19 -9.73 21.88
C MET A 129 -10.65 -10.92 21.04
N LYS A 130 -9.70 -11.52 20.33
CA LYS A 130 -9.87 -12.80 19.67
C LYS A 130 -8.80 -13.76 20.21
N ALA A 131 -9.25 -14.85 20.81
CA ALA A 131 -8.38 -15.94 21.24
C ALA A 131 -8.67 -17.17 20.35
N THR A 132 -7.62 -17.87 19.92
CA THR A 132 -7.72 -19.09 19.09
C THR A 132 -7.27 -20.33 19.85
N GLY A 133 -7.25 -20.28 21.18
CA GLY A 133 -6.84 -21.41 22.01
C GLY A 133 -7.89 -22.50 22.08
N THR A 134 -7.45 -23.75 22.19
CA THR A 134 -8.29 -24.88 22.59
C THR A 134 -8.79 -24.70 24.02
N ASP A 135 -9.93 -25.31 24.34
CA ASP A 135 -10.55 -25.31 25.67
C ASP A 135 -9.50 -25.63 26.76
N GLY A 136 -9.34 -24.71 27.72
CA GLY A 136 -8.39 -24.84 28.84
C GLY A 136 -7.23 -23.85 28.85
N ASN A 137 -7.07 -23.00 27.84
CA ASN A 137 -6.10 -21.91 27.89
C ASN A 137 -6.66 -20.71 28.65
N SER A 138 -6.31 -20.57 29.93
CA SER A 138 -6.57 -19.36 30.71
C SER A 138 -5.57 -18.24 30.35
N GLY A 139 -6.05 -17.01 30.31
CA GLY A 139 -5.23 -15.81 30.18
C GLY A 139 -5.89 -14.62 30.86
N THR A 140 -5.15 -13.53 31.01
CA THR A 140 -5.60 -12.31 31.69
C THR A 140 -5.65 -11.16 30.70
N PRO A 141 -6.81 -10.89 30.06
CA PRO A 141 -6.92 -9.80 29.08
C PRO A 141 -6.61 -8.42 29.65
N LEU A 142 -6.92 -8.20 30.93
CA LEU A 142 -6.71 -6.93 31.60
C LEU A 142 -6.41 -7.17 33.09
N SER A 143 -5.35 -6.53 33.58
CA SER A 143 -4.94 -6.53 34.98
C SER A 143 -4.62 -5.11 35.42
N TYR A 144 -5.11 -4.71 36.59
CA TYR A 144 -4.83 -3.46 37.25
C TYR A 144 -4.51 -3.72 38.72
N ALA A 145 -3.38 -3.17 39.16
CA ALA A 145 -2.83 -3.32 40.50
C ALA A 145 -2.58 -1.95 41.12
N VAL A 146 -2.76 -1.87 42.44
CA VAL A 146 -2.38 -0.73 43.26
C VAL A 146 -1.39 -1.18 44.32
N SER A 147 -0.69 -0.25 44.97
CA SER A 147 0.38 -0.58 45.94
C SER A 147 -0.07 -1.46 47.12
N SER A 148 -1.36 -1.46 47.45
CA SER A 148 -1.94 -2.26 48.54
C SER A 148 -2.60 -3.56 48.07
N GLN A 149 -2.81 -3.75 46.77
CA GLN A 149 -3.59 -4.86 46.23
C GLN A 149 -3.19 -5.15 44.77
N ASP A 150 -2.58 -6.31 44.57
CA ASP A 150 -2.14 -6.77 43.24
C ASP A 150 -3.34 -7.06 42.31
N ASN A 151 -4.43 -7.59 42.87
CA ASN A 151 -5.64 -7.98 42.12
C ASN A 151 -6.77 -6.96 42.31
N GLU A 152 -6.45 -5.67 42.20
CA GLU A 152 -7.41 -4.59 42.43
C GLU A 152 -8.54 -4.63 41.40
N PHE A 153 -8.22 -4.84 40.13
CA PHE A 153 -9.19 -5.14 39.09
C PHE A 153 -8.59 -6.06 38.04
N ILE A 154 -9.16 -7.26 37.87
CA ILE A 154 -8.67 -8.23 36.89
C ILE A 154 -9.85 -8.86 36.14
N ILE A 155 -9.72 -8.94 34.82
CA ILE A 155 -10.50 -9.85 33.99
C ILE A 155 -9.63 -11.07 33.75
N TYR A 156 -9.98 -12.18 34.38
CA TYR A 156 -9.19 -13.41 34.39
C TYR A 156 -9.93 -14.53 33.69
N ASP A 157 -9.15 -15.40 33.04
CA ASP A 157 -9.62 -16.59 32.33
C ASP A 157 -10.75 -16.27 31.35
N TYR A 158 -10.36 -15.79 30.17
CA TYR A 158 -11.30 -15.41 29.12
C TYR A 158 -12.29 -16.51 28.67
N ASN A 159 -12.11 -17.77 29.10
CA ASN A 159 -13.08 -18.83 28.87
C ASN A 159 -14.21 -18.85 29.92
N SER A 160 -13.89 -18.60 31.19
CA SER A 160 -14.85 -18.65 32.31
C SER A 160 -15.24 -17.28 32.87
N PHE A 161 -14.60 -16.22 32.35
CA PHE A 161 -14.78 -14.81 32.70
C PHE A 161 -14.91 -14.59 34.22
N LYS A 162 -13.78 -14.64 34.91
CA LYS A 162 -13.70 -14.29 36.34
C LYS A 162 -13.33 -12.83 36.47
N LEU A 163 -14.19 -12.07 37.14
CA LEU A 163 -13.95 -10.67 37.46
C LEU A 163 -13.45 -10.54 38.90
N PHE A 164 -12.26 -9.97 39.08
CA PHE A 164 -11.72 -9.60 40.38
C PHE A 164 -11.95 -8.11 40.63
N VAL A 165 -12.37 -7.76 41.84
CA VAL A 165 -12.45 -6.39 42.36
C VAL A 165 -11.99 -6.39 43.81
N GLY A 166 -10.93 -5.63 44.12
CA GLY A 166 -10.37 -5.54 45.47
C GLY A 166 -9.87 -6.89 46.01
N GLY A 167 -9.36 -7.78 45.15
CA GLY A 167 -8.88 -9.11 45.52
C GLY A 167 -9.95 -10.22 45.56
N GLU A 168 -11.23 -9.86 45.61
CA GLU A 168 -12.35 -10.82 45.58
C GLU A 168 -12.79 -11.09 44.15
N TYR A 169 -13.20 -12.33 43.83
CA TYR A 169 -13.65 -12.69 42.48
C TYR A 169 -15.09 -13.18 42.40
N ARG A 170 -15.69 -12.94 41.24
CA ARG A 170 -16.97 -13.55 40.83
C ARG A 170 -16.83 -14.15 39.45
N SER A 171 -17.26 -15.39 39.30
CA SER A 171 -17.38 -16.04 37.98
C SER A 171 -18.65 -15.54 37.30
N VAL A 172 -18.51 -15.00 36.10
CA VAL A 172 -19.65 -14.65 35.25
C VAL A 172 -19.91 -15.83 34.33
N LYS A 173 -21.11 -16.42 34.37
CA LYS A 173 -21.50 -17.42 33.37
C LYS A 173 -21.71 -16.72 32.03
N THR A 174 -20.64 -16.56 31.26
CA THR A 174 -20.72 -16.09 29.88
C THR A 174 -21.10 -17.26 28.98
N LYS A 175 -22.30 -17.22 28.39
CA LYS A 175 -22.63 -18.08 27.26
C LYS A 175 -21.97 -17.44 26.03
N LEU A 176 -20.81 -17.93 25.64
CA LEU A 176 -20.22 -17.60 24.35
C LEU A 176 -21.17 -18.15 23.28
N LEU A 177 -21.72 -17.26 22.47
CA LEU A 177 -22.63 -17.58 21.35
C LEU A 177 -21.86 -18.19 20.19
#